data_AF-A0A5N5TNY9-F1
#
_entry.id   AF-A0A5N5TNY9-F1
#
_cell.length_a   1.000
_cell.length_b   1.000
_cell.length_c   1.000
_cell.angle_alpha   90.00
_cell.angle_beta   90.00
_cell.angle_gamma   90.00
#
_symmetry.space_group_name_H-M   'P 1'
#
loop_
_entity.id
_entity.type
_entity.pdbx_description
1 polymer ?
#
loop_
_entity_poly.entity_id
_entity_poly.type
_entity_poly.pdbx_seq_one_letter_code
_entity_poly.pdbx_strand_id
1 'polypeptide(L)'
;MKNTFSPVASLPQSQLITKAIVFDSYPDAVSKKIEDCTAEEENLCRKIVLKANLLDAKQKKLPKMLDSINLPGYKSPRQYSITENKKIDSTIQHMLLTLNLKNSKETMNIFHLMPSKVSFHHPDGIVQMDHYCNFMTGSKEPLEPIVGNDEVPTFDDSKLPNLYPLSSLVHTNPTNNYELKDEY
;
A
#
# COMPACT_ATOMS: atom_id res chain seq x y z
N MET A 1 3.67 15.75 -10.14
CA MET A 1 3.70 14.68 -11.17
C MET A 1 3.12 13.42 -10.55
N LYS A 2 2.16 12.77 -11.21
CA LYS A 2 1.71 11.42 -10.80
C LYS A 2 2.70 10.41 -11.37
N ASN A 3 3.81 10.16 -10.67
CA ASN A 3 4.69 9.04 -10.99
C ASN A 3 4.06 7.78 -10.41
N THR A 4 3.03 7.26 -11.07
CA THR A 4 2.47 5.95 -10.74
C THR A 4 3.13 4.94 -11.65
N PHE A 5 4.10 4.20 -11.12
CA PHE A 5 4.62 3.01 -11.79
C PHE A 5 3.49 1.99 -11.93
N SER A 6 3.15 1.63 -13.16
CA SER A 6 2.12 0.64 -13.48
C SER A 6 2.80 -0.59 -14.11
N PRO A 7 3.14 -1.62 -13.31
CA PRO A 7 3.84 -2.79 -13.83
C PRO A 7 2.99 -3.53 -14.86
N VAL A 8 3.60 -3.99 -15.95
CA VAL A 8 2.93 -4.74 -17.03
C VAL A 8 2.58 -6.14 -16.56
N ALA A 9 3.54 -6.81 -15.90
CA ALA A 9 3.37 -8.16 -15.39
C ALA A 9 3.07 -8.18 -13.87
N SER A 10 2.65 -7.05 -13.29
CA SER A 10 2.25 -6.93 -11.88
C SER A 10 3.25 -7.55 -10.88
N LEU A 11 2.85 -8.62 -10.20
CA LEU A 11 3.61 -9.26 -9.12
C LEU A 11 4.94 -9.87 -9.60
N PRO A 12 4.98 -10.71 -10.66
CA PRO A 12 6.22 -11.20 -11.24
C PRO A 12 7.27 -10.13 -11.54
N GLN A 13 6.83 -8.94 -12.01
CA GLN A 13 7.73 -7.83 -12.28
C GLN A 13 8.31 -7.24 -11.01
N SER A 14 7.47 -6.99 -10.01
CA SER A 14 7.94 -6.50 -8.71
C SER A 14 8.92 -7.45 -8.04
N GLN A 15 8.68 -8.77 -8.10
CA GLN A 15 9.57 -9.79 -7.55
C GLN A 15 10.98 -9.73 -8.13
N LEU A 16 11.09 -9.52 -9.45
CA LEU A 16 12.38 -9.39 -10.11
C LEU A 16 13.09 -8.08 -9.76
N ILE A 17 12.35 -6.97 -9.71
CA ILE A 17 12.92 -5.66 -9.35
C ILE A 17 13.50 -5.68 -7.93
N THR A 18 12.76 -6.23 -6.96
CA THR A 18 13.16 -6.23 -5.55
C THR A 18 13.97 -7.46 -5.13
N LYS A 19 14.17 -8.42 -6.04
CA LYS A 19 14.78 -9.73 -5.74
C LYS A 19 14.10 -10.40 -4.54
N ALA A 20 12.77 -10.39 -4.52
CA ALA A 20 11.96 -10.89 -3.41
C ALA A 20 11.14 -12.13 -3.79
N ILE A 21 10.97 -13.01 -2.82
CA ILE A 21 10.14 -14.21 -2.90
C ILE A 21 8.78 -13.90 -2.29
N VAL A 22 7.72 -14.42 -2.91
CA VAL A 22 6.35 -14.22 -2.43
C VAL A 22 5.85 -15.52 -1.82
N PHE A 23 5.24 -15.39 -0.65
CA PHE A 23 4.51 -16.46 0.02
C PHE A 23 3.02 -16.11 0.01
N ASP A 24 2.17 -17.09 -0.25
CA ASP A 24 0.71 -16.88 -0.31
C ASP A 24 0.07 -16.76 1.09
N SER A 25 0.77 -17.17 2.14
CA SER A 25 0.26 -17.21 3.52
C SER A 25 1.02 -16.28 4.46
N TYR A 26 0.35 -15.88 5.55
CA TYR A 26 1.01 -15.17 6.65
C TYR A 26 2.02 -16.07 7.37
N PRO A 27 3.09 -15.48 7.93
CA PRO A 27 4.01 -16.22 8.79
C PRO A 27 3.33 -16.77 10.04
N ASP A 28 3.78 -17.93 10.53
CA ASP A 28 3.22 -18.59 11.71
C ASP A 28 3.26 -17.72 12.98
N ALA A 29 4.29 -16.88 13.10
CA ALA A 29 4.43 -15.94 14.21
C ALA A 29 3.30 -14.89 14.23
N VAL A 30 2.77 -14.53 13.07
CA VAL A 30 1.65 -13.59 12.92
C VAL A 30 0.33 -14.34 13.05
N SER A 31 0.17 -15.48 12.37
CA SER A 31 -1.09 -16.23 12.38
C SER A 31 -1.52 -16.67 13.78
N LYS A 32 -0.57 -17.05 14.65
CA LYS A 32 -0.83 -17.39 16.06
C LYS A 32 -1.29 -16.21 16.92
N LYS A 33 -0.99 -14.97 16.51
CA LYS A 33 -1.39 -13.74 17.22
C LYS A 33 -2.74 -13.20 16.73
N ILE A 34 -3.34 -13.80 15.70
CA ILE A 34 -4.65 -13.41 15.21
C ILE A 34 -5.71 -13.95 16.18
N GLU A 35 -6.32 -13.04 16.92
CA GLU A 35 -7.46 -13.33 17.77
C GLU A 35 -8.77 -13.08 17.02
N ASP A 36 -9.82 -13.84 17.36
CA ASP A 36 -11.15 -13.58 16.82
C ASP A 36 -11.65 -12.20 17.25
N CYS A 37 -12.27 -11.48 16.32
CA CYS A 37 -12.85 -10.17 16.61
C CYS A 37 -13.99 -10.28 17.61
N THR A 38 -13.95 -9.45 18.64
CA THR A 38 -15.08 -9.31 19.58
C THR A 38 -16.25 -8.59 18.91
N ALA A 39 -17.47 -8.82 19.41
CA ALA A 39 -18.67 -8.15 18.89
C ALA A 39 -18.61 -6.61 19.03
N GLU A 40 -17.88 -6.10 20.03
CA GLU A 40 -17.67 -4.67 20.21
C GLU A 40 -16.79 -4.08 19.10
N GLU A 41 -15.71 -4.79 18.74
CA GLU A 41 -14.81 -4.39 17.66
C GLU A 41 -15.50 -4.43 16.30
N GLU A 42 -16.29 -5.46 16.04
CA GLU A 42 -17.07 -5.55 14.81
C GLU A 42 -18.05 -4.36 14.68
N ASN A 43 -18.75 -4.04 15.77
CA ASN A 43 -19.65 -2.89 15.82
C ASN A 43 -18.91 -1.56 15.65
N LEU A 44 -17.70 -1.44 16.19
CA LEU A 44 -16.85 -0.28 16.03
C LEU A 44 -16.42 -0.12 14.57
N CYS A 45 -15.95 -1.20 13.94
CA CYS A 45 -15.62 -1.22 12.50
C CYS A 45 -16.81 -0.79 11.63
N ARG A 46 -18.01 -1.31 11.90
CA ARG A 46 -19.24 -0.89 11.21
C ARG A 46 -19.51 0.61 11.38
N LYS A 47 -19.34 1.15 12.58
CA LYS A 47 -19.49 2.59 12.85
C LYS A 47 -18.46 3.43 12.10
N ILE A 48 -17.21 2.98 12.01
CA ILE A 48 -16.16 3.67 11.24
C ILE A 48 -16.54 3.72 9.76
N VAL A 49 -16.91 2.58 9.18
CA VAL A 49 -17.32 2.50 7.76
C VAL A 49 -18.53 3.38 7.50
N LEU A 50 -19.54 3.36 8.37
CA LEU A 50 -20.72 4.21 8.26
C LEU A 50 -20.36 5.70 8.34
N LYS A 51 -19.46 6.07 9.25
CA LYS A 51 -19.02 7.45 9.43
C LYS A 51 -18.30 7.97 8.20
N ALA A 52 -17.38 7.18 7.64
CA ALA A 52 -16.59 7.58 6.47
C ALA A 52 -17.41 7.65 5.18
N ASN A 53 -18.51 6.88 5.07
CA ASN A 53 -19.29 6.77 3.83
C ASN A 53 -20.61 7.53 3.83
N LEU A 54 -21.24 7.75 4.99
CA LEU A 54 -22.59 8.33 5.08
C LEU A 54 -22.66 9.55 6.01
N LEU A 55 -22.04 9.48 7.19
CA LEU A 55 -22.26 10.48 8.25
C LEU A 55 -21.28 11.68 8.16
N ASP A 56 -20.43 11.73 7.14
CA ASP A 56 -19.56 12.87 6.89
C ASP A 56 -20.36 14.02 6.25
N ALA A 57 -20.33 15.18 6.90
CA ALA A 57 -21.04 16.37 6.42
C ALA A 57 -20.45 16.93 5.10
N LYS A 58 -19.21 16.58 4.75
CA LYS A 58 -18.54 17.13 3.57
C LYS A 58 -18.97 16.41 2.30
N GLN A 59 -19.78 17.09 1.48
CA GLN A 59 -20.14 16.60 0.15
C GLN A 59 -19.46 17.44 -0.94
N LYS A 60 -18.92 16.77 -1.97
CA LYS A 60 -18.36 17.40 -3.17
C LYS A 60 -19.07 16.88 -4.41
N LYS A 61 -19.10 17.70 -5.45
CA LYS A 61 -19.62 17.31 -6.77
C LYS A 61 -18.67 16.28 -7.39
N LEU A 62 -19.12 15.04 -7.55
CA LEU A 62 -18.32 13.95 -8.09
C LEU A 62 -18.06 14.12 -9.60
N PRO A 63 -17.04 13.43 -10.15
CA PRO A 63 -16.89 13.27 -11.60
C PRO A 63 -18.19 12.76 -12.24
N LYS A 64 -18.40 13.08 -13.51
CA LYS A 64 -19.57 12.55 -14.24
C LYS A 64 -19.39 11.04 -14.38
N MET A 65 -20.35 10.29 -13.89
CA MET A 65 -20.45 8.86 -14.21
C MET A 65 -20.81 8.76 -15.69
N LEU A 66 -19.90 8.20 -16.48
CA LEU A 66 -20.11 7.91 -17.89
C LEU A 66 -20.51 6.45 -17.99
N ASP A 67 -21.76 6.18 -18.33
CA ASP A 67 -22.20 4.84 -18.70
C ASP A 67 -22.16 4.73 -20.22
N SER A 68 -20.97 4.45 -20.75
CA SER A 68 -20.76 4.32 -22.19
C SER A 68 -21.44 3.10 -22.80
N ILE A 69 -21.81 2.12 -21.97
CA ILE A 69 -22.38 0.83 -22.41
C ILE A 69 -23.89 0.96 -22.56
N ASN A 70 -24.58 1.43 -21.52
CA ASN A 70 -26.05 1.48 -21.54
C ASN A 70 -26.61 2.80 -22.10
N LEU A 71 -25.86 3.90 -22.00
CA LEU A 71 -26.36 5.25 -22.34
C LEU A 71 -25.30 6.08 -23.09
N PRO A 72 -24.90 5.69 -24.31
CA PRO A 72 -23.89 6.41 -25.09
C PRO A 72 -24.35 7.84 -25.39
N GLY A 73 -23.51 8.83 -25.05
CA GLY A 73 -23.77 10.25 -25.29
C GLY A 73 -24.68 10.93 -24.26
N TYR A 74 -25.28 10.18 -23.32
CA TYR A 74 -26.09 10.77 -22.26
C TYR A 74 -25.20 11.48 -21.23
N LYS A 75 -25.50 12.76 -20.95
CA LYS A 75 -24.76 13.57 -19.98
C LYS A 75 -25.47 13.55 -18.63
N SER A 76 -25.26 12.49 -17.85
CA SER A 76 -25.82 12.36 -16.50
C SER A 76 -25.48 13.57 -15.62
N PRO A 77 -26.44 14.04 -14.78
CA PRO A 77 -26.16 15.07 -13.80
C PRO A 77 -25.10 14.57 -12.81
N ARG A 78 -24.19 15.46 -12.38
CA ARG A 78 -23.18 15.09 -11.39
C ARG A 78 -23.85 14.93 -10.03
N GLN A 79 -23.57 13.82 -9.36
CA GLN A 79 -24.03 13.56 -8.00
C GLN A 79 -23.11 14.27 -6.98
N TYR A 80 -23.67 14.66 -5.85
CA TYR A 80 -22.90 15.10 -4.68
C TYR A 80 -22.68 13.92 -3.77
N SER A 81 -21.43 13.70 -3.36
CA SER A 81 -21.08 12.66 -2.40
C SER A 81 -19.72 12.96 -1.76
N ILE A 82 -19.33 12.09 -0.84
CA ILE A 82 -17.98 12.09 -0.28
C ILE A 82 -17.04 11.52 -1.35
N THR A 83 -15.92 12.21 -1.60
CA THR A 83 -14.90 11.76 -2.55
C THR A 83 -14.23 10.47 -2.07
N GLU A 84 -13.88 9.57 -2.99
CA GLU A 84 -13.23 8.28 -2.69
C GLU A 84 -11.99 8.43 -1.81
N ASN A 85 -11.06 9.33 -2.15
CA ASN A 85 -9.88 9.58 -1.33
C ASN A 85 -10.24 9.90 0.13
N LYS A 86 -11.26 10.74 0.35
CA LYS A 86 -11.70 11.09 1.70
C LYS A 86 -12.31 9.90 2.43
N LYS A 87 -13.09 9.06 1.74
CA LYS A 87 -13.65 7.83 2.32
C LYS A 87 -12.52 6.91 2.77
N ILE A 88 -11.53 6.69 1.93
CA ILE A 88 -10.35 5.85 2.21
C ILE A 88 -9.55 6.43 3.38
N ASP A 89 -9.16 7.69 3.29
CA ASP A 89 -8.36 8.37 4.33
C ASP A 89 -9.08 8.35 5.68
N SER A 90 -10.37 8.69 5.72
CA SER A 90 -11.15 8.71 6.96
C SER A 90 -11.32 7.31 7.55
N THR A 91 -11.49 6.28 6.71
CA THR A 91 -11.62 4.90 7.18
C THR A 91 -10.31 4.42 7.80
N ILE A 92 -9.19 4.58 7.09
CA ILE A 92 -7.86 4.18 7.55
C ILE A 92 -7.46 4.94 8.82
N GLN A 93 -7.65 6.26 8.86
CA GLN A 93 -7.34 7.08 10.05
C GLN A 93 -8.11 6.62 11.28
N HIS A 94 -9.41 6.37 11.14
CA HIS A 94 -10.21 5.92 12.28
C HIS A 94 -9.86 4.51 12.72
N MET A 95 -9.57 3.59 11.79
CA MET A 95 -9.09 2.24 12.13
C MET A 95 -7.76 2.29 12.88
N LEU A 96 -6.77 3.04 12.38
CA LEU A 96 -5.47 3.21 13.03
C LEU A 96 -5.59 3.84 14.42
N LEU A 97 -6.45 4.86 14.56
CA LEU A 97 -6.69 5.49 15.87
C LEU A 97 -7.28 4.50 16.87
N THR A 98 -8.26 3.69 16.47
CA THR A 98 -8.85 2.67 17.34
C THR A 98 -7.83 1.61 17.75
N LEU A 99 -6.98 1.16 16.82
CA LEU A 99 -5.90 0.22 17.12
C LEU A 99 -4.91 0.80 18.13
N ASN A 100 -4.51 2.06 17.97
CA ASN A 100 -3.63 2.74 18.91
C ASN A 100 -4.25 2.91 20.31
N LEU A 101 -5.56 3.19 20.39
CA LEU A 101 -6.26 3.30 21.66
C LEU A 101 -6.34 1.94 22.39
N LYS A 102 -6.51 0.85 21.65
CA LYS A 102 -6.54 -0.51 22.23
C LYS A 102 -5.15 -0.95 22.69
N ASN A 103 -4.12 -0.69 21.88
CA ASN A 103 -2.73 -1.07 22.15
C ASN A 103 -1.96 -0.02 22.98
N SER A 104 -2.57 0.45 24.08
CA SER A 104 -2.08 1.53 24.94
C SER A 104 -0.67 1.34 25.55
N LYS A 105 -0.03 0.20 25.32
CA LYS A 105 1.30 -0.14 25.83
C LYS A 105 2.43 0.48 25.00
N GLU A 106 2.21 0.80 23.74
CA GLU A 106 3.25 1.32 22.85
C GLU A 106 2.83 2.66 22.23
N THR A 107 3.67 3.69 22.39
CA THR A 107 3.48 4.98 21.71
C THR A 107 3.88 4.83 20.24
N MET A 108 2.97 4.33 19.41
CA MET A 108 3.15 4.34 17.96
C MET A 108 2.88 5.75 17.41
N ASN A 109 3.89 6.33 16.76
CA ASN A 109 3.73 7.61 16.07
C ASN A 109 3.12 7.36 14.69
N ILE A 110 2.05 8.08 14.36
CA ILE A 110 1.47 8.09 13.02
C ILE A 110 1.99 9.32 12.28
N PHE A 111 2.71 9.10 11.19
CA PHE A 111 3.16 10.15 10.28
C PHE A 111 2.24 10.21 9.06
N HIS A 112 1.96 11.43 8.59
CA HIS A 112 1.12 11.68 7.42
C HIS A 112 1.96 12.20 6.26
N LEU A 113 1.70 11.69 5.05
CA LEU A 113 2.29 12.17 3.80
C LEU A 113 3.82 12.22 3.84
N MET A 114 4.45 11.11 4.24
CA MET A 114 5.91 11.01 4.28
C MET A 114 6.44 10.59 2.89
N PRO A 115 7.24 11.44 2.22
CA PRO A 115 8.01 11.00 1.07
C PRO A 115 9.20 10.15 1.54
N SER A 116 9.49 9.07 0.83
CA SER A 116 10.71 8.29 1.03
C SER A 116 11.33 7.97 -0.33
N LYS A 117 12.66 7.91 -0.37
CA LYS A 117 13.44 7.57 -1.55
C LYS A 117 14.46 6.51 -1.20
N VAL A 118 14.55 5.47 -2.02
CA VAL A 118 15.53 4.41 -1.86
C VAL A 118 16.13 4.06 -3.21
N SER A 119 17.46 4.04 -3.26
CA SER A 119 18.24 3.71 -4.44
C SER A 119 18.95 2.37 -4.26
N PHE A 120 18.95 1.52 -5.29
CA PHE A 120 19.65 0.24 -5.24
C PHE A 120 20.14 -0.22 -6.62
N HIS A 121 21.09 -1.15 -6.61
CA HIS A 121 21.63 -1.76 -7.83
C HIS A 121 20.77 -2.95 -8.27
N HIS A 122 20.28 -2.89 -9.50
CA HIS A 122 19.61 -3.97 -10.21
C HIS A 122 20.54 -4.49 -11.33
N PRO A 123 20.45 -5.77 -11.77
CA PRO A 123 21.30 -6.30 -12.84
C PRO A 123 21.32 -5.45 -14.12
N ASP A 124 20.18 -4.84 -14.47
CA ASP A 124 20.00 -4.01 -15.66
C ASP A 124 20.31 -2.51 -15.46
N GLY A 125 20.69 -2.08 -14.25
CA GLY A 125 20.99 -0.67 -13.97
C GLY A 125 20.76 -0.21 -12.52
N ILE A 126 20.86 1.09 -12.27
CA ILE A 126 20.53 1.69 -10.97
C ILE A 126 19.05 2.04 -10.97
N VAL A 127 18.33 1.62 -9.92
CA VAL A 127 16.90 1.90 -9.74
C VAL A 127 16.73 2.77 -8.50
N GLN A 128 15.95 3.85 -8.63
CA GLN A 128 15.51 4.67 -7.51
C GLN A 128 13.99 4.58 -7.39
N MET A 129 13.50 4.25 -6.20
CA MET A 129 12.09 4.22 -5.88
C MET A 129 11.71 5.47 -5.09
N ASP A 130 10.80 6.26 -5.65
CA ASP A 130 10.18 7.40 -4.97
C ASP A 130 8.82 6.95 -4.40
N HIS A 131 8.72 6.87 -3.08
CA HIS A 131 7.53 6.49 -2.36
C HIS A 131 6.83 7.71 -1.75
N TYR A 132 5.50 7.72 -1.84
CA TYR A 132 4.65 8.69 -1.15
C TYR A 132 3.65 7.92 -0.28
N CYS A 133 3.92 7.85 1.02
CA CYS A 133 3.10 7.11 1.96
C CYS A 133 2.04 8.03 2.56
N ASN A 134 0.75 7.69 2.42
CA ASN A 134 -0.33 8.47 3.04
C ASN A 134 -0.30 8.37 4.57
N PHE A 135 0.04 7.19 5.09
CA PHE A 135 0.16 6.90 6.52
C PHE A 135 1.38 6.01 6.74
N MET A 136 2.19 6.35 7.75
CA MET A 136 3.31 5.52 8.21
C MET A 136 3.25 5.42 9.74
N THR A 137 3.42 4.21 10.27
CA THR A 137 3.52 3.99 11.72
C THR A 137 4.98 3.73 12.07
N GLY A 138 5.48 4.40 13.10
CA GLY A 138 6.84 4.23 13.59
C GLY A 138 6.85 3.78 15.04
N SER A 139 7.70 2.80 15.34
CA SER A 139 8.06 2.35 16.67
C SER A 139 9.46 2.85 17.04
N LYS A 140 9.78 2.89 18.34
CA LYS A 140 11.16 3.18 18.80
C LYS A 140 12.09 1.99 18.63
N GLU A 141 11.53 0.79 18.74
CA GLU A 141 12.26 -0.47 18.63
C GLU A 141 11.93 -1.11 17.27
N PRO A 142 12.94 -1.68 16.57
CA PRO A 142 12.71 -2.39 15.31
C PRO A 142 11.88 -3.65 15.55
N LEU A 143 11.15 -4.08 14.52
CA LEU A 143 10.42 -5.35 14.57
C LEU A 143 11.39 -6.53 14.63
N GLU A 144 11.00 -7.58 15.35
CA GLU A 144 11.73 -8.84 15.38
C GLU A 144 11.74 -9.49 13.99
N PRO A 145 12.86 -10.11 13.57
CA PRO A 145 12.91 -10.86 12.32
C PRO A 145 11.87 -11.97 12.27
N ILE A 146 11.14 -12.07 11.16
CA ILE A 146 10.10 -13.09 10.96
C ILE A 146 10.71 -14.48 10.74
N VAL A 147 11.84 -14.51 10.03
CA VAL A 147 12.56 -15.72 9.63
C VAL A 147 13.95 -15.66 10.25
N GLY A 148 14.42 -16.79 10.79
CA GLY A 148 15.76 -16.88 11.39
C GLY A 148 16.86 -16.80 10.33
N ASN A 149 18.04 -16.29 10.71
CA ASN A 149 19.17 -16.18 9.78
C ASN A 149 19.59 -17.54 9.16
N ASP A 150 19.31 -18.64 9.84
CA ASP A 150 19.63 -20.00 9.39
C ASP A 150 18.64 -20.53 8.34
N GLU A 151 17.42 -19.95 8.28
CA GLU A 151 16.38 -20.35 7.33
C GLU A 151 16.50 -19.57 6.01
N VAL A 152 17.10 -18.37 6.02
CA VAL A 152 17.32 -17.55 4.81
C VAL A 152 18.04 -18.30 3.68
N PRO A 153 19.13 -19.05 3.93
CA PRO A 153 19.85 -19.79 2.88
C PRO A 153 19.01 -20.89 2.22
N THR A 154 17.97 -21.40 2.89
CA THR A 154 17.09 -22.42 2.29
C THR A 154 16.30 -21.89 1.09
N PHE A 155 16.19 -20.56 0.99
CA PHE A 155 15.49 -19.89 -0.08
C PHE A 155 16.39 -19.46 -1.25
N ASP A 156 17.71 -19.65 -1.16
CA ASP A 156 18.64 -19.28 -2.25
C ASP A 156 18.37 -20.06 -3.54
N ASP A 157 17.88 -21.29 -3.42
CA ASP A 157 17.50 -22.14 -4.56
C ASP A 157 16.11 -21.83 -5.13
N SER A 158 15.36 -20.92 -4.50
CA SER A 158 14.02 -20.55 -4.97
C SER A 158 14.11 -19.80 -6.30
N LYS A 159 13.31 -20.24 -7.27
CA LYS A 159 13.33 -19.66 -8.62
C LYS A 159 12.52 -18.37 -8.65
N LEU A 160 13.18 -17.27 -9.00
CA LEU A 160 12.50 -16.05 -9.40
C LEU A 160 11.72 -16.26 -10.70
N PRO A 161 10.59 -15.56 -10.91
CA PRO A 161 9.81 -15.67 -12.12
C PRO A 161 10.63 -15.23 -13.33
N ASN A 162 10.42 -15.85 -14.49
CA ASN A 162 11.05 -15.42 -15.74
C ASN A 162 10.06 -14.59 -16.56
N LEU A 163 10.46 -13.38 -16.94
CA LEU A 163 9.64 -12.45 -17.73
C LEU A 163 9.97 -12.43 -19.23
N TYR A 164 10.91 -13.24 -19.71
CA TYR A 164 11.31 -13.22 -21.12
C TYR A 164 10.11 -13.33 -22.08
N PRO A 165 9.98 -12.45 -23.09
CA PRO A 165 10.98 -11.50 -23.59
C PRO A 165 10.93 -10.09 -22.95
N LEU A 166 10.10 -9.85 -21.94
CA LEU A 166 9.99 -8.55 -21.28
C LEU A 166 11.17 -8.32 -20.31
N SER A 167 11.64 -7.07 -20.26
CA SER A 167 12.58 -6.62 -19.22
C SER A 167 11.83 -6.41 -17.90
N SER A 168 12.50 -6.69 -16.78
CA SER A 168 11.95 -6.40 -15.44
C SER A 168 11.73 -4.90 -15.21
N LEU A 169 12.46 -4.02 -15.92
CA LEU A 169 12.34 -2.57 -15.83
C LEU A 169 11.39 -1.96 -16.86
N VAL A 170 10.55 -2.77 -17.53
CA VAL A 170 9.54 -2.24 -18.46
C VAL A 170 8.57 -1.29 -17.74
N HIS A 171 8.14 -0.20 -18.39
CA HIS A 171 7.31 0.86 -17.78
C HIS A 171 7.96 1.67 -16.63
N THR A 172 9.28 1.56 -16.42
CA THR A 172 10.02 2.53 -15.60
C THR A 172 10.35 3.80 -16.39
N ASN A 173 10.65 4.90 -15.69
CA ASN A 173 11.03 6.17 -16.31
C ASN A 173 12.57 6.26 -16.39
N PRO A 174 13.20 5.96 -17.54
CA PRO A 174 14.64 6.10 -17.67
C PRO A 174 15.04 7.58 -17.63
N THR A 175 15.96 7.93 -16.75
CA THR A 175 16.49 9.29 -16.61
C THR A 175 18.01 9.26 -16.48
N ASN A 176 18.69 10.20 -17.16
CA ASN A 176 20.14 10.40 -17.01
C ASN A 176 20.47 11.53 -16.01
N ASN A 177 19.49 12.38 -15.71
CA ASN A 177 19.60 13.46 -14.74
C ASN A 177 18.93 12.99 -13.45
N TYR A 178 19.71 12.41 -12.55
CA TYR A 178 19.24 11.92 -11.26
C TYR A 178 20.22 12.32 -10.15
N GLU A 179 19.68 12.44 -8.93
CA GLU A 179 20.47 12.59 -7.71
C GLU A 179 20.21 11.35 -6.86
N LEU A 180 21.23 10.50 -6.69
CA LEU A 180 21.13 9.34 -5.80
C LEU A 180 21.18 9.83 -4.36
N LYS A 181 20.01 9.93 -3.75
CA LYS A 181 19.86 10.32 -2.36
C LYS A 181 18.74 9.54 -1.74
N ASP A 182 19.08 8.79 -0.70
CA ASP A 182 18.11 8.07 0.10
C ASP A 182 17.49 9.00 1.14
N GLU A 183 16.17 8.95 1.28
CA GLU A 183 15.38 9.76 2.19
C GLU A 183 14.38 8.82 2.91
N TYR A 184 14.38 8.86 4.25
CA TYR A 184 13.58 7.99 5.12
C TYR A 184 12.63 8.81 6.00
#